data_AF-A0A8T1RWD7-F1
#
_entry.id   AF-A0A8T1RWD7-F1
#
_cell.length_a   1.000
_cell.length_b   1.000
_cell.length_c   1.000
_cell.angle_alpha   90.00
_cell.angle_beta   90.00
_cell.angle_gamma   90.00
#
_symmetry.space_group_name_H-M   'P 1'
#
loop_
_entity.id
_entity.type
_entity.pdbx_description
1 polymer ?
#
loop_
_entity_poly.entity_id
_entity_poly.type
_entity_poly.pdbx_seq_one_letter_code
_entity_poly.pdbx_strand_id
1 'polypeptide(L)' 'QNRRWRWSDSSPYRFSSWKAGEPHNLNNIEYCTELVRETGFKNWNDSPCYKQNAYVCKYGL' A
#
# COMPACT_ATOMS: atom_id res chain seq x y z
N GLN A 1 -6.56 -1.05 14.92
CA GLN A 1 -6.12 -1.71 13.67
C GLN A 1 -4.89 -2.57 13.98
N ASN A 2 -4.92 -3.87 13.66
CA ASN A 2 -3.89 -4.84 14.10
C ASN A 2 -2.71 -4.97 13.11
N ARG A 3 -2.37 -3.91 12.35
CA ARG A 3 -1.27 -3.84 11.36
C ARG A 3 -1.15 -5.05 10.41
N ARG A 4 -2.27 -5.70 10.09
CA ARG A 4 -2.33 -6.77 9.08
C ARG A 4 -2.83 -6.21 7.76
N TRP A 5 -2.00 -6.28 6.73
CA TRP A 5 -2.34 -5.86 5.38
C TRP A 5 -3.26 -6.87 4.71
N ARG A 6 -4.23 -6.36 3.95
CA ARG A 6 -5.17 -7.14 3.14
C ARG A 6 -5.40 -6.44 1.82
N TRP A 7 -5.59 -7.21 0.75
CA TRP A 7 -6.02 -6.66 -0.52
C TRP A 7 -7.49 -6.26 -0.48
N SER A 8 -7.84 -5.19 -1.19
CA SER A 8 -9.22 -4.70 -1.31
C SER A 8 -10.14 -5.67 -2.05
N ASP A 9 -9.58 -6.50 -2.93
CA ASP A 9 -10.29 -7.56 -3.66
C ASP A 9 -10.42 -8.88 -2.87
N SER A 10 -10.03 -8.87 -1.59
CA SER A 10 -10.02 -10.05 -0.71
C SER A 10 -9.11 -11.21 -1.14
N SER A 11 -8.23 -10.99 -2.13
CA SER A 11 -7.24 -12.00 -2.50
C SER A 11 -6.24 -12.27 -1.36
N PRO A 12 -5.65 -13.48 -1.29
CA PRO A 12 -4.68 -13.80 -0.24
C PRO A 12 -3.45 -12.88 -0.28
N TYR A 13 -3.06 -12.35 0.88
CA TYR A 13 -1.83 -11.58 1.03
C TYR A 13 -0.60 -12.49 1.04
N ARG A 14 -0.05 -12.79 -0.15
CA ARG A 14 1.10 -13.70 -0.33
C ARG A 14 2.37 -13.01 -0.82
N PHE A 15 2.28 -11.76 -1.25
CA PHE A 15 3.37 -11.01 -1.84
C PHE A 15 3.43 -9.62 -1.21
N SER A 16 4.65 -9.12 -1.00
CA SER A 16 4.91 -7.74 -0.62
C SER A 16 6.12 -7.17 -1.34
N SER A 17 6.08 -5.87 -1.65
CA SER A 17 7.17 -5.13 -2.29
C SER A 17 7.43 -3.81 -1.57
N TRP A 18 7.47 -3.83 -0.23
CA TRP A 18 7.73 -2.62 0.55
C TRP A 18 9.06 -1.97 0.16
N LYS A 19 9.08 -0.64 0.10
CA LYS A 19 10.32 0.13 0.03
C LYS A 19 11.13 -0.13 1.31
N ALA A 20 12.45 -0.05 1.23
CA ALA A 20 13.30 -0.16 2.42
C ALA A 20 12.85 0.86 3.49
N GLY A 21 12.59 0.38 4.71
CA GLY A 21 12.05 1.18 5.82
C GLY A 21 10.54 1.08 6.00
N GLU A 22 9.81 0.54 5.02
CA GLU A 22 8.34 0.46 5.03
C GLU A 22 7.82 -0.93 5.39
N PRO A 23 6.59 -1.03 5.95
CA PRO A 23 5.72 0.07 6.39
C PRO A 23 6.14 0.63 7.76
N HIS A 24 6.21 1.96 7.91
CA HIS A 24 6.65 2.62 9.15
C HIS A 24 5.54 3.28 9.97
N ASN A 25 4.35 3.43 9.41
CA ASN A 25 3.16 4.01 10.03
C ASN A 25 3.43 5.36 10.68
N LEU A 26 3.90 6.33 9.88
CA LEU A 26 4.25 7.67 10.36
C LEU A 26 3.07 8.29 11.11
N ASN A 27 3.35 8.84 12.30
CA ASN A 27 2.35 9.47 13.18
C ASN A 27 1.14 8.58 13.55
N ASN A 28 1.22 7.27 13.31
CA ASN A 28 0.12 6.32 13.47
C ASN A 28 -1.13 6.61 12.63
N ILE A 29 -0.97 7.14 11.42
CA ILE A 29 -2.09 7.50 10.52
C ILE A 29 -2.05 6.82 9.13
N GLU A 30 -1.08 5.95 8.87
CA GLU A 30 -0.83 5.39 7.54
C GLU A 30 -1.34 3.95 7.45
N TYR A 31 -2.55 3.81 6.88
CA TYR A 31 -3.28 2.53 6.86
C TYR A 31 -3.69 2.09 5.45
N CYS A 32 -3.22 2.80 4.42
CA CYS A 32 -3.40 2.47 3.02
C CYS A 32 -2.05 2.36 2.32
N THR A 33 -1.98 1.64 1.20
CA THR A 33 -0.74 1.46 0.44
C THR A 33 -0.72 2.37 -0.78
N GLU A 34 0.44 2.95 -1.11
CA GLU A 34 0.69 3.63 -2.38
C GLU A 34 1.93 3.05 -3.09
N LEU A 35 2.00 3.21 -4.41
CA LEU A 35 3.19 2.89 -5.19
C LEU A 35 4.15 4.08 -5.19
N VAL A 36 5.43 3.79 -4.98
CA VAL A 36 6.47 4.79 -4.80
C VAL A 36 7.08 5.21 -6.13
N ARG A 37 6.89 6.47 -6.53
CA ARG A 37 7.33 7.00 -7.84
C ARG A 37 8.84 6.87 -8.06
N GLU A 38 9.68 7.17 -7.06
CA GLU A 38 11.14 7.11 -7.20
C GLU A 38 11.67 5.69 -7.44
N THR A 39 10.87 4.66 -7.17
CA THR A 39 11.20 3.26 -7.47
C THR A 39 10.73 2.81 -8.86
N GLY A 40 10.20 3.74 -9.66
CA GLY A 40 9.50 3.41 -10.90
C GLY A 40 8.20 2.64 -10.64
N PHE A 41 7.51 2.96 -9.53
CA PHE A 41 6.27 2.30 -9.08
C PHE A 41 6.41 0.80 -8.76
N LYS A 42 7.62 0.34 -8.45
CA LYS A 42 7.90 -1.07 -8.13
C LYS A 42 7.75 -1.40 -6.65
N ASN A 43 7.95 -0.42 -5.78
CA ASN A 43 7.87 -0.58 -4.34
C ASN A 43 6.70 0.17 -3.72
N TRP A 44 6.36 -0.22 -2.50
CA TRP A 44 5.19 0.24 -1.76
C TRP A 44 5.59 1.09 -0.55
N ASN A 45 4.72 2.02 -0.21
CA ASN A 45 4.77 2.83 1.00
C ASN A 45 3.41 2.75 1.71
N ASP A 46 3.37 2.71 3.04
CA ASP A 46 2.13 2.99 3.76
C ASP A 46 1.91 4.50 3.81
N SER A 47 0.65 4.91 3.67
CA SER A 47 0.29 6.30 3.46
C SER A 47 -1.08 6.58 4.09
N PRO A 48 -1.37 7.83 4.48
CA PRO A 48 -2.68 8.17 5.00
C PRO A 48 -3.75 7.93 3.94
N CYS A 49 -4.82 7.24 4.31
CA CYS A 49 -5.87 6.82 3.36
C CYS A 49 -6.59 7.99 2.66
N TYR A 50 -6.51 9.20 3.22
CA TYR A 50 -7.12 10.40 2.66
C TYR A 50 -6.22 11.12 1.63
N LYS A 51 -4.97 10.67 1.44
CA LYS A 51 -4.05 11.25 0.45
C LYS A 51 -4.56 10.98 -0.96
N GLN A 52 -4.64 12.02 -1.78
CA GLN A 52 -5.07 11.91 -3.17
C GLN A 52 -3.90 11.49 -4.06
N ASN A 53 -4.02 10.33 -4.70
CA ASN A 53 -3.06 9.79 -5.65
C ASN A 53 -3.80 9.30 -6.90
N ALA A 54 -3.07 9.16 -8.02
CA ALA A 54 -3.52 8.28 -9.10
C ALA A 54 -3.63 6.83 -8.56
N TYR A 55 -4.53 6.04 -9.13
CA TYR A 55 -4.82 4.69 -8.65
C TYR A 55 -4.80 3.67 -9.78
N VAL A 56 -4.62 2.40 -9.41
CA VAL A 56 -4.65 1.25 -10.32
C VAL A 56 -5.94 0.48 -10.08
N CYS A 57 -6.73 0.30 -11.13
CA CYS A 57 -7.89 -0.59 -11.12
C CYS A 57 -7.48 -1.98 -11.59
N LYS A 58 -8.07 -3.00 -10.97
CA LYS A 58 -8.06 -4.37 -11.45
C LYS A 58 -9.51 -4.79 -11.70
N TYR A 59 -9.80 -5.24 -12.91
CA TYR A 59 -11.08 -5.87 -13.22
C TYR A 59 -10.99 -7.37 -12.94
N GLY A 60 -11.98 -7.92 -12.24
CA GLY A 60 -12.13 -9.36 -12.06
C GLY A 60 -13.12 -9.92 -13.09
N LEU A 61 -12.78 -11.06 -13.70
CA LEU A 61 -13.74 -11.91 -14.40
C LEU A 61 -14.44 -12.82 -13.39
#